data_AF-A0A6V7TUQ5-F1
#
_entry.id   AF-A0A6V7TUQ5-F1
#
_cell.length_a   1.000
_cell.length_b   1.000
_cell.length_c   1.000
_cell.angle_alpha   90.00
_cell.angle_beta   90.00
_cell.angle_gamma   90.00
#
_symmetry.space_group_name_H-M   'P 1'
#
loop_
_entity.id
_entity.type
_entity.pdbx_description
1 polymer ?
#
loop_
_entity_poly.entity_id
_entity_poly.type
_entity_poly.pdbx_seq_one_letter_code
_entity_poly.pdbx_strand_id
1 'polypeptide(L)'
;MSEVPMTEAIRKVMDFVQTDHILQRYPEFPKLKSLWHIFINKCGVDQAQLFGKNNNLRDTFRDKDNKKVIEAEEEFKQRKHDVIVACKDFLEKYKNNLFEPQITSIQKKVFKLEKEMALDNQVKGRTEKKQKKPKATAFDLFKKTKEGKYLNLPEEERERKLLRQFDKLDPGQRNIYETIAEKI
;
A
#
# COMPACT_ATOMS: atom_id res chain seq x y z
N MET A 1 25.40 -23.45 -35.11
CA MET A 1 24.24 -22.90 -34.38
C MET A 1 23.10 -23.88 -34.58
N SER A 2 22.50 -24.42 -33.52
CA SER A 2 21.40 -25.38 -33.68
C SER A 2 20.18 -24.65 -34.26
N GLU A 3 19.71 -25.08 -35.42
CA GLU A 3 18.49 -24.56 -36.01
C GLU A 3 17.31 -24.93 -35.11
N VAL A 4 16.60 -23.90 -34.63
CA VAL A 4 15.38 -24.10 -33.84
C VAL A 4 14.28 -24.53 -34.83
N PRO A 5 13.61 -25.68 -34.61
CA PRO A 5 12.51 -26.09 -35.47
C PRO A 5 11.43 -24.99 -35.53
N MET A 6 10.89 -24.73 -36.72
CA MET A 6 9.90 -23.66 -36.94
C MET A 6 8.70 -23.76 -35.98
N THR A 7 8.30 -24.96 -35.61
CA THR A 7 7.24 -25.24 -34.63
C THR A 7 7.59 -24.74 -33.23
N GLU A 8 8.82 -24.94 -32.78
CA GLU A 8 9.34 -24.44 -31.50
C GLU A 8 9.43 -22.91 -31.49
N ALA A 9 9.84 -22.31 -32.62
CA ALA A 9 9.90 -20.87 -32.78
C ALA A 9 8.50 -20.23 -32.73
N ILE A 10 7.53 -20.79 -33.46
CA ILE A 10 6.13 -20.33 -33.42
C ILE A 10 5.56 -20.43 -32.00
N ARG A 11 5.79 -21.56 -31.31
CA ARG A 11 5.33 -21.73 -29.93
C ARG A 11 5.86 -20.65 -29.00
N LYS A 12 7.17 -20.38 -29.04
CA LYS A 12 7.79 -19.34 -28.20
C LYS A 12 7.25 -17.94 -28.50
N VAL A 13 6.99 -17.62 -29.76
CA VAL A 13 6.36 -16.35 -30.14
C VAL A 13 4.93 -16.28 -29.60
N MET A 14 4.14 -17.36 -29.72
CA MET A 14 2.78 -17.39 -29.17
C MET A 14 2.76 -17.27 -27.65
N ASP A 15 3.63 -18.01 -26.96
CA ASP A 15 3.77 -17.93 -25.50
C ASP A 15 4.09 -16.48 -25.06
N PHE A 16 4.95 -15.78 -25.80
CA PHE A 16 5.26 -14.38 -25.54
C PHE A 16 4.09 -13.44 -25.86
N VAL A 17 3.44 -13.61 -27.00
CA VAL A 17 2.36 -12.71 -27.44
C VAL A 17 1.12 -12.83 -26.55
N GLN A 18 0.90 -13.98 -25.93
CA GLN A 18 -0.20 -14.21 -24.97
C GLN A 18 0.04 -13.59 -23.58
N THR A 19 1.25 -13.14 -23.28
CA THR A 19 1.55 -12.48 -22.00
C THR A 19 0.86 -11.13 -21.87
N ASP A 20 0.72 -10.67 -20.63
CA ASP A 20 0.16 -9.35 -20.32
C ASP A 20 1.10 -8.19 -20.70
N HIS A 21 2.39 -8.46 -20.91
CA HIS A 21 3.39 -7.45 -21.26
C HIS A 21 3.05 -6.76 -22.59
N ILE A 22 2.43 -7.50 -23.52
CA ILE A 22 1.98 -6.98 -24.81
C ILE A 22 0.90 -5.92 -24.66
N LEU A 23 0.09 -5.95 -23.60
CA LEU A 23 -0.92 -4.93 -23.34
C LEU A 23 -0.31 -3.53 -23.25
N GLN A 24 0.90 -3.41 -22.71
CA GLN A 24 1.62 -2.13 -22.61
C GLN A 24 2.02 -1.53 -23.96
N ARG A 25 2.01 -2.34 -25.03
CA ARG A 25 2.35 -1.94 -26.41
C ARG A 25 1.16 -1.34 -27.14
N TYR A 26 -0.07 -1.58 -26.69
CA TYR A 26 -1.24 -0.92 -27.25
C TYR A 26 -1.20 0.59 -26.90
N PRO A 27 -1.25 1.50 -27.89
CA PRO A 27 -1.19 2.93 -27.64
C PRO A 27 -2.32 3.43 -26.72
N GLU A 28 -3.49 2.81 -26.86
CA GLU A 28 -4.70 3.15 -26.11
C GLU A 28 -4.80 2.44 -24.75
N PHE A 29 -3.84 1.57 -24.41
CA PHE A 29 -3.93 0.83 -23.14
C PHE A 29 -3.83 1.79 -21.95
N PRO A 30 -4.81 1.80 -21.04
CA PRO A 30 -4.90 2.79 -19.99
C PRO A 30 -3.81 2.60 -18.92
N LYS A 31 -3.04 3.68 -18.69
CA LYS A 31 -1.92 3.74 -17.73
C LYS A 31 -2.27 4.68 -16.58
N LEU A 32 -2.13 4.19 -15.35
CA LEU A 32 -2.31 4.99 -14.15
C LEU A 32 -0.96 5.58 -13.73
N LYS A 33 -0.84 6.90 -13.73
CA LYS A 33 0.32 7.59 -13.15
C LYS A 33 0.29 7.44 -11.63
N SER A 34 1.45 7.26 -11.00
CA SER A 34 1.50 7.17 -9.54
C SER A 34 1.18 8.50 -8.88
N LEU A 35 0.63 8.46 -7.66
CA LEU A 35 0.34 9.63 -6.84
C LEU A 35 1.55 10.57 -6.71
N TRP A 36 2.75 10.00 -6.52
CA TRP A 36 4.00 10.75 -6.44
C TRP A 36 4.29 11.57 -7.71
N HIS A 37 4.06 11.00 -8.90
CA HIS A 37 4.24 11.74 -10.15
C HIS A 37 3.21 12.86 -10.31
N ILE A 38 1.97 12.64 -9.88
CA ILE A 38 0.93 13.68 -9.88
C ILE A 38 1.34 14.82 -8.95
N PHE A 39 1.81 14.50 -7.75
CA PHE A 39 2.30 15.46 -6.77
C PHE A 39 3.49 16.27 -7.29
N ILE A 40 4.49 15.63 -7.89
CA ILE A 40 5.63 16.32 -8.50
C ILE A 40 5.15 17.34 -9.55
N ASN A 41 4.21 16.94 -10.41
CA ASN A 41 3.66 17.83 -11.42
C ASN A 41 2.91 19.01 -10.79
N LYS A 42 2.15 18.81 -9.70
CA LYS A 42 1.51 19.89 -8.93
C LYS A 42 2.53 20.81 -8.26
N CYS A 43 3.70 20.29 -7.92
CA CYS A 43 4.81 21.08 -7.40
C CYS A 43 5.54 21.88 -8.49
N GLY A 44 5.25 21.65 -9.77
CA GLY A 44 5.92 22.31 -10.89
C GLY A 44 7.38 21.90 -11.06
N VAL A 45 7.74 20.72 -10.52
CA VAL A 45 9.13 20.23 -10.52
C VAL A 45 9.32 19.33 -11.74
N ASP A 46 10.31 19.66 -12.57
CA ASP A 46 10.67 18.84 -13.73
C ASP A 46 11.57 17.66 -13.32
N GLN A 47 11.65 16.61 -14.16
CA GLN A 47 12.49 15.43 -13.97
C GLN A 47 13.96 15.79 -13.67
N ALA A 48 14.49 16.84 -14.30
CA ALA A 48 15.86 17.33 -14.05
C ALA A 48 16.03 17.91 -12.64
N GLN A 49 14.98 18.48 -12.06
CA GLN A 49 14.99 19.08 -10.73
C GLN A 49 14.75 18.08 -9.60
N LEU A 50 14.27 16.85 -9.91
CA LEU A 50 14.05 15.77 -8.93
C LEU A 50 15.35 15.27 -8.30
N PHE A 51 16.48 15.34 -9.01
CA PHE A 51 17.78 14.90 -8.52
C PHE A 51 18.63 16.04 -7.94
N GLY A 52 18.08 17.27 -7.89
CA GLY A 52 18.73 18.40 -7.25
C GLY A 52 18.81 18.18 -5.74
N LYS A 53 19.99 18.43 -5.13
CA LYS A 53 20.26 18.15 -3.71
C LYS A 53 19.36 18.87 -2.67
N ASN A 54 18.51 19.81 -3.09
CA ASN A 54 17.77 20.73 -2.21
C ASN A 54 16.24 20.71 -2.43
N ASN A 55 15.65 19.56 -2.72
CA ASN A 55 14.21 19.45 -2.87
C ASN A 55 13.59 18.64 -1.72
N ASN A 56 12.99 19.35 -0.75
CA ASN A 56 12.25 18.75 0.39
C ASN A 56 10.92 18.08 -0.03
N LEU A 57 10.79 17.70 -1.31
CA LEU A 57 9.57 17.16 -1.91
C LEU A 57 9.08 15.91 -1.17
N ARG A 58 10.02 15.06 -0.74
CA ARG A 58 9.68 13.81 -0.05
C ARG A 58 9.12 14.06 1.34
N ASP A 59 9.60 15.09 2.02
CA ASP A 59 9.07 15.49 3.32
C ASP A 59 7.72 16.20 3.15
N THR A 60 7.60 17.09 2.16
CA THR A 60 6.30 17.73 1.85
C THR A 60 5.24 16.74 1.38
N PHE A 61 5.63 15.60 0.79
CA PHE A 61 4.70 14.55 0.39
C PHE A 61 4.26 13.66 1.55
N ARG A 62 5.05 13.60 2.63
CA ARG A 62 4.66 12.90 3.87
C ARG A 62 3.69 13.73 4.71
N ASP A 63 3.68 15.04 4.50
CA ASP A 63 2.74 15.95 5.12
C ASP A 63 1.35 15.81 4.48
N LYS A 64 0.43 15.18 5.23
CA LYS A 64 -0.95 14.92 4.78
C LYS A 64 -1.84 16.16 4.81
N ASP A 65 -1.41 17.22 5.51
CA ASP A 65 -2.14 18.48 5.58
C ASP A 65 -1.69 19.44 4.46
N ASN A 66 -0.68 19.06 3.69
CA ASN A 66 -0.20 19.84 2.56
C ASN A 66 -1.26 19.87 1.45
N LYS A 67 -1.69 21.08 1.09
CA LYS A 67 -2.67 21.33 0.03
C LYS A 67 -2.33 20.61 -1.30
N LYS A 68 -1.06 20.59 -1.71
CA LYS A 68 -0.64 19.93 -2.96
C LYS A 68 -0.73 18.40 -2.89
N VAL A 69 -0.55 17.82 -1.70
CA VAL A 69 -0.71 16.39 -1.47
C VAL A 69 -2.19 16.03 -1.56
N ILE A 70 -3.05 16.82 -0.89
CA ILE A 70 -4.51 16.63 -0.93
C ILE A 70 -5.04 16.72 -2.36
N GLU A 71 -4.67 17.77 -3.10
CA GLU A 71 -5.04 17.93 -4.51
C GLU A 71 -4.55 16.77 -5.39
N ALA A 72 -3.32 16.27 -5.13
CA ALA A 72 -2.79 15.13 -5.85
C ALA A 72 -3.54 13.82 -5.52
N GLU A 73 -3.96 13.63 -4.27
CA GLU A 73 -4.76 12.48 -3.85
C GLU A 73 -6.16 12.49 -4.48
N GLU A 74 -6.81 13.64 -4.53
CA GLU A 74 -8.11 13.81 -5.20
C GLU A 74 -8.01 13.53 -6.70
N GLU A 75 -7.00 14.10 -7.37
CA GLU A 75 -6.76 13.84 -8.79
C GLU A 75 -6.42 12.36 -9.05
N PHE A 76 -5.64 11.74 -8.16
CA PHE A 76 -5.30 10.32 -8.28
C PHE A 76 -6.55 9.44 -8.16
N LYS A 77 -7.49 9.77 -7.27
CA LYS A 77 -8.78 9.07 -7.15
C LYS A 77 -9.61 9.20 -8.43
N GLN A 78 -9.71 10.40 -9.00
CA GLN A 78 -10.41 10.60 -10.26
C GLN A 78 -9.77 9.78 -11.39
N ARG A 79 -8.44 9.82 -11.51
CA ARG A 79 -7.70 9.03 -12.51
C ARG A 79 -7.88 7.52 -12.32
N LYS A 80 -8.05 7.01 -11.10
CA LYS A 80 -8.38 5.59 -10.89
C LYS A 80 -9.73 5.25 -11.52
N HIS A 81 -10.74 6.09 -11.30
CA HIS A 81 -12.06 5.92 -11.92
C HIS A 81 -11.97 5.93 -13.45
N ASP A 82 -11.29 6.94 -14.02
CA ASP A 82 -11.14 7.06 -15.47
C ASP A 82 -10.40 5.85 -16.08
N VAL A 83 -9.37 5.35 -15.40
CA VAL A 83 -8.65 4.13 -15.83
C VAL A 83 -9.53 2.88 -15.74
N ILE A 84 -10.41 2.77 -14.74
CA ILE A 84 -11.37 1.65 -14.65
C ILE A 84 -12.30 1.66 -15.88
N VAL A 85 -12.87 2.83 -16.20
CA VAL A 85 -13.74 2.99 -17.38
C VAL A 85 -12.97 2.66 -18.65
N ALA A 86 -11.81 3.27 -18.86
CA ALA A 86 -10.99 3.01 -20.03
C ALA A 86 -10.54 1.55 -20.16
N CYS A 87 -10.31 0.83 -19.05
CA CYS A 87 -10.01 -0.61 -19.08
C CYS A 87 -11.22 -1.42 -19.55
N LYS A 88 -12.45 -1.04 -19.15
CA LYS A 88 -13.69 -1.70 -19.58
C LYS A 88 -13.93 -1.45 -21.07
N ASP A 89 -13.81 -0.20 -21.51
CA ASP A 89 -13.94 0.18 -22.92
C ASP A 89 -12.89 -0.53 -23.79
N PHE A 90 -11.65 -0.64 -23.31
CA PHE A 90 -10.59 -1.38 -23.99
C PHE A 90 -10.94 -2.87 -24.13
N LEU A 91 -11.48 -3.50 -23.08
CA LEU A 91 -11.92 -4.90 -23.13
C LEU A 91 -13.04 -5.10 -24.15
N GLU A 92 -13.99 -4.18 -24.25
CA GLU A 92 -15.07 -4.25 -25.24
C GLU A 92 -14.52 -4.08 -26.66
N LYS A 93 -13.66 -3.09 -26.88
CA LYS A 93 -13.07 -2.79 -28.19
C LYS A 93 -12.17 -3.91 -28.72
N TYR A 94 -11.40 -4.55 -27.84
CA TYR A 94 -10.40 -5.55 -28.23
C TYR A 94 -10.76 -6.98 -27.85
N LYS A 95 -12.01 -7.25 -27.44
CA LYS A 95 -12.46 -8.57 -26.94
C LYS A 95 -12.07 -9.76 -27.83
N ASN A 96 -12.13 -9.60 -29.14
CA ASN A 96 -11.85 -10.67 -30.11
C ASN A 96 -10.35 -10.81 -30.45
N ASN A 97 -9.53 -9.83 -30.08
CA ASN A 97 -8.10 -9.75 -30.42
C ASN A 97 -7.20 -10.03 -29.20
N LEU A 98 -7.78 -10.15 -28.02
CA LEU A 98 -7.07 -10.45 -26.78
C LEU A 98 -7.15 -11.93 -26.46
N PHE A 99 -6.06 -12.45 -25.90
CA PHE A 99 -6.04 -13.81 -25.36
C PHE A 99 -6.62 -13.84 -23.94
N GLU A 100 -7.12 -15.00 -23.53
CA GLU A 100 -7.71 -15.20 -22.19
C GLU A 100 -6.81 -14.72 -21.02
N PRO A 101 -5.48 -14.96 -21.02
CA PRO A 101 -4.60 -14.45 -19.95
C PRO A 101 -4.57 -12.92 -19.89
N GLN A 102 -4.66 -12.25 -21.03
CA GLN A 102 -4.67 -10.79 -21.13
C GLN A 102 -5.98 -10.21 -20.63
N ILE A 103 -7.11 -10.80 -21.04
CA ILE A 103 -8.45 -10.44 -20.55
C ILE A 103 -8.50 -10.57 -19.03
N THR A 104 -8.06 -11.72 -18.51
CA THR A 104 -7.99 -12.00 -17.07
C THR A 104 -7.11 -10.96 -16.34
N SER A 105 -5.96 -10.58 -16.91
CA SER A 105 -5.07 -9.58 -16.31
C SER A 105 -5.74 -8.21 -16.19
N ILE A 106 -6.44 -7.77 -17.24
CA ILE A 106 -7.16 -6.50 -17.23
C ILE A 106 -8.31 -6.52 -16.23
N GLN A 107 -9.11 -7.59 -16.20
CA GLN A 107 -10.19 -7.77 -15.24
C GLN A 107 -9.67 -7.75 -13.79
N LYS A 108 -8.56 -8.43 -13.50
CA LYS A 108 -7.91 -8.37 -12.18
C LYS A 108 -7.47 -6.95 -11.82
N LYS A 109 -6.93 -6.20 -12.78
CA LYS A 109 -6.54 -4.80 -12.58
C LYS A 109 -7.76 -3.92 -12.27
N VAL A 110 -8.86 -4.08 -13.01
CA VAL A 110 -10.13 -3.38 -12.78
C VAL A 110 -10.66 -3.69 -11.39
N PHE A 111 -10.79 -4.98 -11.06
CA PHE A 111 -11.29 -5.43 -9.75
C PHE A 111 -10.46 -4.86 -8.59
N LYS A 112 -9.13 -4.87 -8.71
CA LYS A 112 -8.25 -4.30 -7.69
C LYS A 112 -8.50 -2.81 -7.49
N LEU A 113 -8.61 -2.04 -8.58
CA LEU A 113 -8.85 -0.60 -8.50
C LEU A 113 -10.24 -0.28 -7.94
N GLU A 114 -11.28 -1.01 -8.36
CA GLU A 114 -12.64 -0.87 -7.81
C GLU A 114 -12.68 -1.17 -6.31
N LYS A 115 -12.00 -2.25 -5.88
CA LYS A 115 -11.90 -2.60 -4.45
C LYS A 115 -11.19 -1.52 -3.64
N GLU A 116 -10.09 -0.96 -4.16
CA GLU A 116 -9.39 0.15 -3.50
C GLU A 116 -10.29 1.39 -3.36
N MET A 117 -11.05 1.75 -4.39
CA MET A 117 -11.98 2.89 -4.30
C MET A 117 -13.15 2.62 -3.34
N ALA A 118 -13.67 1.40 -3.30
CA ALA A 118 -14.72 1.03 -2.36
C ALA A 118 -14.24 1.15 -0.90
N LEU A 119 -12.99 0.73 -0.62
CA LEU A 119 -12.38 0.88 0.70
C LEU A 119 -12.16 2.35 1.06
N ASP A 120 -11.65 3.17 0.14
CA ASP A 120 -11.47 4.62 0.37
C ASP A 120 -12.79 5.32 0.72
N ASN A 121 -13.89 4.92 0.08
CA ASN A 121 -15.23 5.45 0.36
C ASN A 121 -15.78 4.96 1.72
N GLN A 122 -15.49 3.72 2.11
CA GLN A 122 -15.86 3.21 3.44
C GLN A 122 -15.07 3.87 4.58
N VAL A 123 -13.80 4.19 4.36
CA VAL A 123 -12.96 4.92 5.33
C VAL A 123 -13.46 6.37 5.52
N LYS A 124 -14.00 7.01 4.48
CA LYS A 124 -14.65 8.32 4.62
C LYS A 124 -16.00 8.27 5.37
N GLY A 125 -16.74 7.16 5.26
CA GLY A 125 -18.02 6.96 5.96
C GLY A 125 -17.89 6.49 7.41
N ARG A 126 -16.79 5.81 7.74
CA ARG A 126 -16.36 5.64 9.13
C ARG A 126 -15.55 6.87 9.51
N THR A 127 -16.21 7.89 10.07
CA THR A 127 -15.58 8.57 11.21
C THR A 127 -15.14 7.47 12.15
N GLU A 128 -13.87 7.09 12.09
CA GLU A 128 -13.20 6.50 13.23
C GLU A 128 -13.50 7.49 14.35
N LYS A 129 -14.49 7.18 15.18
CA LYS A 129 -14.37 7.50 16.59
C LYS A 129 -12.98 6.98 16.87
N LYS A 130 -11.99 7.88 16.94
CA LYS A 130 -10.68 7.59 17.48
C LYS A 130 -11.03 6.92 18.80
N GLN A 131 -11.06 5.60 18.85
CA GLN A 131 -10.99 4.89 20.09
C GLN A 131 -9.65 5.37 20.58
N LYS A 132 -9.68 6.35 21.49
CA LYS A 132 -8.52 6.73 22.28
C LYS A 132 -7.95 5.39 22.68
N LYS A 133 -6.77 5.04 22.17
CA LYS A 133 -6.11 3.79 22.56
C LYS A 133 -6.25 3.75 24.08
N PRO A 134 -6.83 2.68 24.66
CA PRO A 134 -6.98 2.62 26.11
C PRO A 134 -5.61 2.99 26.70
N LYS A 135 -5.62 3.96 27.63
CA LYS A 135 -4.38 4.49 28.21
C LYS A 135 -3.51 3.29 28.60
N ALA A 136 -2.28 3.26 28.11
CA ALA A 136 -1.41 2.13 28.33
C ALA A 136 -1.20 1.98 29.84
N THR A 137 -1.49 0.79 30.37
CA THR A 137 -1.33 0.54 31.81
C THR A 137 0.15 0.41 32.17
N ALA A 138 0.48 0.54 33.45
CA ALA A 138 1.83 0.30 33.95
C ALA A 138 2.36 -1.10 33.54
N PHE A 139 1.47 -2.09 33.48
CA PHE A 139 1.80 -3.43 33.03
C PHE A 139 2.07 -3.49 31.52
N ASP A 140 1.35 -2.74 30.70
CA ASP A 140 1.60 -2.67 29.25
C ASP A 140 2.96 -2.02 28.94
N LEU A 141 3.35 -1.02 29.74
CA LEU A 141 4.68 -0.41 29.65
C LEU A 141 5.77 -1.40 30.06
N PHE A 142 5.53 -2.20 31.11
CA PHE A 142 6.45 -3.26 31.52
C PHE A 142 6.57 -4.37 30.47
N LYS A 143 5.47 -4.76 29.81
CA LYS A 143 5.52 -5.74 28.70
C LYS A 143 6.45 -5.27 27.58
N LYS A 144 6.39 -3.97 27.23
CA LYS A 144 7.27 -3.38 26.20
C LYS A 144 8.75 -3.43 26.59
N THR A 145 9.10 -3.24 27.87
CA THR A 145 10.51 -3.36 28.30
C THR A 145 11.02 -4.80 28.30
N LYS A 146 10.11 -5.79 28.20
CA LYS A 146 10.41 -7.22 28.09
C LYS A 146 10.07 -7.78 26.70
N GLU A 147 9.88 -6.92 25.71
CA GLU A 147 9.63 -7.32 24.33
C GLU A 147 10.79 -8.18 23.83
N GLY A 148 10.49 -9.41 23.39
CA GLY A 148 11.50 -10.41 23.01
C GLY A 148 11.88 -11.41 24.09
N LYS A 149 11.33 -11.33 25.32
CA LYS A 149 11.46 -12.39 26.33
C LYS A 149 10.33 -13.41 26.21
N TYR A 150 10.64 -14.68 26.51
CA TYR A 150 9.67 -15.79 26.52
C TYR A 150 8.99 -16.06 25.17
N LEU A 151 9.66 -15.76 24.05
CA LEU A 151 9.16 -16.01 22.69
C LEU A 151 8.94 -17.50 22.38
N ASN A 152 9.57 -18.38 23.15
CA ASN A 152 9.45 -19.83 23.05
C ASN A 152 8.24 -20.39 23.81
N LEU A 153 7.44 -19.54 24.47
CA LEU A 153 6.25 -19.95 25.21
C LEU A 153 4.97 -19.50 24.48
N PRO A 154 3.85 -20.22 24.67
CA PRO A 154 2.54 -19.77 24.22
C PRO A 154 2.17 -18.40 24.82
N GLU A 155 1.38 -17.62 24.07
CA GLU A 155 1.01 -16.24 24.42
C GLU A 155 0.44 -16.10 25.84
N GLU A 156 -0.47 -17.00 26.22
CA GLU A 156 -1.09 -17.00 27.55
C GLU A 156 -0.09 -17.31 28.69
N GLU A 157 0.85 -18.23 28.46
CA GLU A 157 1.87 -18.58 29.46
C GLU A 157 2.90 -17.47 29.62
N ARG A 158 3.25 -16.83 28.50
CA ARG A 158 4.12 -15.65 28.48
C ARG A 158 3.48 -14.51 29.28
N GLU A 159 2.20 -14.25 29.06
CA GLU A 159 1.48 -13.19 29.77
C GLU A 159 1.40 -13.45 31.27
N ARG A 160 1.08 -14.68 31.70
CA ARG A 160 1.09 -15.06 33.13
C ARG A 160 2.47 -14.91 33.76
N LYS A 161 3.55 -15.25 33.05
CA LYS A 161 4.93 -15.09 33.54
C LYS A 161 5.31 -13.62 33.69
N LEU A 162 4.98 -12.80 32.70
CA LEU A 162 5.24 -11.35 32.75
C LEU A 162 4.43 -10.68 33.86
N LEU A 163 3.18 -11.08 34.08
CA LEU A 163 2.34 -10.55 35.16
C LEU A 163 2.94 -10.87 36.54
N ARG A 164 3.36 -12.13 36.76
CA ARG A 164 4.04 -12.53 38.00
C ARG A 164 5.36 -11.79 38.23
N GLN A 165 6.07 -11.41 37.16
CA GLN A 165 7.28 -10.60 37.30
C GLN A 165 6.96 -9.16 37.64
N PHE A 166 5.93 -8.61 37.01
CA PHE A 166 5.46 -7.27 37.30
C PHE A 166 4.99 -7.13 38.76
N ASP A 167 4.26 -8.13 39.28
CA ASP A 167 3.81 -8.15 40.68
C ASP A 167 4.96 -8.31 41.69
N LYS A 168 6.09 -8.87 41.25
CA LYS A 168 7.30 -9.05 42.07
C LYS A 168 8.28 -7.88 41.96
N LEU A 169 7.98 -6.85 41.17
CA LEU A 169 8.81 -5.65 41.12
C LEU A 169 8.79 -4.95 42.46
N ASP A 170 9.92 -4.35 42.82
CA ASP A 170 9.98 -3.50 44.00
C ASP A 170 8.99 -2.33 43.86
N PRO A 171 8.38 -1.86 44.95
CA PRO A 171 7.42 -0.76 44.91
C PRO A 171 7.95 0.49 44.20
N GLY A 172 9.24 0.79 44.36
CA GLY A 172 9.89 1.90 43.66
C GLY A 172 9.99 1.71 42.14
N GLN A 173 10.21 0.48 41.67
CA GLN A 173 10.25 0.16 40.24
C GLN A 173 8.85 0.12 39.63
N ARG A 174 7.86 -0.40 40.36
CA ARG A 174 6.46 -0.41 39.95
C ARG A 174 5.90 1.00 39.79
N ASN A 175 6.21 1.88 40.74
CA ASN A 175 5.77 3.27 40.75
C ASN A 175 6.30 4.07 39.52
N ILE A 176 7.47 3.72 38.99
CA ILE A 176 7.98 4.33 37.74
C ILE A 176 7.03 4.05 36.58
N TYR A 177 6.58 2.80 36.42
CA TYR A 177 5.66 2.44 35.34
C TYR A 177 4.26 3.04 35.55
N GLU A 178 3.79 3.15 36.79
CA GLU A 178 2.53 3.80 37.14
C GLU A 178 2.57 5.30 36.85
N THR A 179 3.63 5.99 37.27
CA THR A 179 3.84 7.42 36.99
C THR A 179 3.91 7.71 35.49
N ILE A 180 4.52 6.83 34.70
CA ILE A 180 4.59 7.00 33.24
C ILE A 180 3.20 6.75 32.63
N ALA A 181 2.47 5.72 33.08
CA ALA A 181 1.12 5.40 32.60
C ALA A 181 0.12 6.53 32.90
N GLU A 182 0.27 7.25 34.01
CA GLU A 182 -0.57 8.39 34.36
C GLU A 182 -0.32 9.63 33.47
N LYS A 183 0.88 9.75 32.91
CA LYS A 183 1.32 10.90 32.09
C LYS A 183 1.05 10.75 30.59
N ILE A 184 0.59 9.59 30.13
CA ILE A 184 0.31 9.25 28.72
C ILE A 184 -1.17 8.95 28.48
#